data_AF-H2FU83-F1
#
_entry.id   AF-H2FU83-F1
#
_cell.length_a   1.000
_cell.length_b   1.000
_cell.length_c   1.000
_cell.angle_alpha   90.00
_cell.angle_beta   90.00
_cell.angle_gamma   90.00
#
_symmetry.space_group_name_H-M   'P 1'
#
loop_
_entity.id
_entity.type
_entity.pdbx_description
1 polymer ?
#
loop_
_entity_poly.entity_id
_entity_poly.type
_entity_poly.pdbx_seq_one_letter_code
_entity_poly.pdbx_strand_id
1 'polypeptide(L)'
;MELKEYWSDSYHSSDFKLTRIGFVAIRFRWLVALLIIGIAGWVAVDWWVLDPAHFQLIWKMRLITGAMLTPLLPLSYLCKLNRRWMVASLYFLLGILLTFNLVGLWSFRDGTPIPIGYIAFPYFLLALLSVLPLPVKSGLRVALVVTLAVLGTDYWLDRHSLQNGALLDRLWLLICFSLAMIWVQAGQLRMLLDLYRESTRDPLTRLMNRRLFLRQLEQVQSESRNQPFTLILFDLDRFKRINDEHGHLMGDEVLVRVATTLVDIFGPDATLARYGGEEFIVLLPHTPLEQGLRRAETLRLAVESQPVENPLGEGEITVTLSAGVVQGQHDSDLQALLNQADEALYDAKRNGRNCVQAAA
;
A
#
# COMPACT_ATOMS: atom_id res chain seq x y z
N MET A 1 -4.91 -6.68 14.47
CA MET A 1 -5.03 -5.60 13.45
C MET A 1 -5.31 -4.30 14.18
N GLU A 2 -4.48 -3.28 14.01
CA GLU A 2 -4.59 -2.08 14.84
C GLU A 2 -5.50 -1.04 14.20
N LEU A 3 -6.44 -0.48 14.97
CA LEU A 3 -7.30 0.66 14.58
C LEU A 3 -6.49 1.84 14.01
N LYS A 4 -5.21 1.96 14.39
CA LYS A 4 -4.28 2.99 13.94
C LYS A 4 -4.01 2.94 12.43
N GLU A 5 -4.00 1.76 11.81
CA GLU A 5 -3.74 1.59 10.37
C GLU A 5 -4.83 2.23 9.50
N TYR A 6 -6.08 2.24 9.99
CA TYR A 6 -7.20 2.90 9.32
C TYR A 6 -7.09 4.42 9.36
N TRP A 7 -6.48 4.95 10.42
CA TRP A 7 -6.45 6.38 10.68
C TRP A 7 -5.51 7.11 9.72
N SER A 8 -4.28 6.59 9.55
CA SER A 8 -3.21 7.34 8.92
C SER A 8 -2.21 6.46 8.18
N ASP A 9 -1.70 7.00 7.08
CA ASP A 9 -0.59 6.42 6.32
C ASP A 9 0.67 6.17 7.14
N SER A 10 0.88 6.92 8.22
CA SER A 10 2.08 6.81 9.07
C SER A 10 2.30 5.40 9.62
N TYR A 11 1.22 4.63 9.80
CA TYR A 11 1.28 3.27 10.36
C TYR A 11 1.47 2.19 9.31
N HIS A 12 1.52 2.54 8.02
CA HIS A 12 1.75 1.59 6.95
C HIS A 12 3.24 1.47 6.59
N SER A 13 3.68 0.26 6.21
CA SER A 13 5.01 0.04 5.65
C SER A 13 5.21 0.82 4.35
N SER A 14 6.48 1.14 4.03
CA SER A 14 6.83 1.85 2.79
C SER A 14 6.41 1.09 1.53
N ASP A 15 6.60 -0.23 1.50
CA ASP A 15 6.18 -1.07 0.37
C ASP A 15 4.64 -1.14 0.22
N PHE A 16 3.89 -1.22 1.32
CA PHE A 16 2.42 -1.15 1.24
C PHE A 16 1.95 0.20 0.69
N LYS A 17 2.56 1.31 1.14
CA LYS A 17 2.25 2.65 0.62
C LYS A 17 2.46 2.70 -0.90
N LEU A 18 3.57 2.16 -1.40
CA LEU A 18 3.89 2.14 -2.83
C LEU A 18 2.91 1.28 -3.62
N THR A 19 2.62 0.07 -3.13
CA THR A 19 1.63 -0.83 -3.71
C THR A 19 0.26 -0.17 -3.81
N ARG A 20 -0.22 0.45 -2.73
CA ARG A 20 -1.50 1.16 -2.69
C ARG A 20 -1.52 2.37 -3.63
N ILE A 21 -0.44 3.14 -3.74
CA ILE A 21 -0.35 4.25 -4.70
C ILE A 21 -0.62 3.74 -6.13
N GLY A 22 -0.10 2.57 -6.50
CA GLY A 22 -0.42 1.92 -7.78
C GLY A 22 -1.91 1.67 -7.99
N PHE A 23 -2.60 1.12 -6.99
CA PHE A 23 -4.05 0.91 -7.02
C PHE A 23 -4.83 2.22 -7.11
N VAL A 24 -4.47 3.22 -6.30
CA VAL A 24 -5.10 4.54 -6.32
C VAL A 24 -4.92 5.20 -7.69
N ALA A 25 -3.72 5.13 -8.29
CA ALA A 25 -3.46 5.71 -9.61
C ALA A 25 -4.30 5.06 -10.73
N ILE A 26 -4.52 3.73 -10.69
CA ILE A 26 -5.41 3.04 -11.63
C ILE A 26 -6.85 3.53 -11.47
N ARG A 27 -7.38 3.56 -10.24
CA ARG A 27 -8.77 3.98 -9.98
C ARG A 27 -8.99 5.46 -10.28
N PHE A 28 -7.99 6.30 -9.98
CA PHE A 28 -8.01 7.72 -10.31
C PHE A 28 -8.11 7.95 -11.83
N ARG A 29 -7.40 7.17 -12.66
CA ARG A 29 -7.54 7.23 -14.12
C ARG A 29 -8.94 6.91 -14.59
N TRP A 30 -9.52 5.82 -14.08
CA TRP A 30 -10.88 5.44 -14.42
C TRP A 30 -11.89 6.51 -13.99
N LEU A 31 -11.73 7.06 -12.79
CA LEU A 31 -12.55 8.17 -12.30
C LEU A 31 -12.47 9.39 -13.23
N VAL A 32 -11.26 9.84 -13.59
CA VAL A 32 -11.07 10.99 -14.49
C VAL A 32 -11.65 10.71 -15.88
N ALA A 33 -11.44 9.52 -16.44
CA ALA A 33 -11.99 9.15 -17.74
C ALA A 33 -13.52 9.13 -17.73
N LEU A 34 -14.13 8.54 -16.70
CA LEU A 34 -15.58 8.52 -16.51
C LEU A 34 -16.15 9.93 -16.32
N LEU A 35 -15.45 10.81 -15.62
CA LEU A 35 -15.84 12.21 -15.47
C LEU A 35 -15.80 12.98 -16.80
N ILE A 36 -14.75 12.79 -17.61
CA ILE A 36 -14.65 13.43 -18.94
C ILE A 36 -15.80 12.97 -19.84
N ILE A 37 -16.05 11.67 -19.90
CA ILE A 37 -17.15 11.09 -20.68
C ILE A 37 -18.50 11.57 -20.15
N GLY A 38 -18.70 11.55 -18.82
CA GLY A 38 -19.92 11.99 -18.18
C GLY A 38 -20.22 13.47 -18.39
N ILE A 39 -19.21 14.34 -18.30
CA ILE A 39 -19.35 15.77 -18.57
C ILE A 39 -19.77 16.01 -20.02
N ALA A 40 -19.17 15.30 -20.98
CA ALA A 40 -19.52 15.40 -22.38
C ALA A 40 -20.93 14.86 -22.67
N GLY A 41 -21.28 13.69 -22.12
CA GLY A 41 -22.60 13.07 -22.32
C GLY A 41 -23.74 13.90 -21.73
N TRP A 42 -23.50 14.58 -20.60
CA TRP A 42 -24.52 15.41 -19.95
C TRP A 42 -24.87 16.69 -20.75
N VAL A 43 -24.09 17.07 -21.77
CA VAL A 43 -24.41 18.21 -22.66
C VAL A 43 -25.79 18.03 -23.31
N ALA A 44 -26.17 16.78 -23.65
CA ALA A 44 -27.48 16.50 -24.22
C ALA A 44 -28.64 16.79 -23.24
N VAL A 45 -28.42 16.49 -21.95
CA VAL A 45 -29.40 16.79 -20.89
C VAL A 45 -29.53 18.30 -20.71
N ASP A 46 -28.41 19.01 -20.69
CA ASP A 46 -28.40 20.47 -20.58
C ASP A 46 -29.10 21.14 -21.76
N TRP A 47 -28.93 20.62 -22.97
CA TRP A 47 -29.63 21.12 -24.16
C TRP A 47 -31.15 20.94 -24.06
N TRP A 48 -31.60 19.87 -23.41
CA TRP A 48 -33.02 19.59 -23.22
C TRP A 48 -33.64 20.41 -22.07
N VAL A 49 -32.90 20.60 -20.98
CA VAL A 49 -33.42 21.15 -19.71
C VAL A 49 -33.25 22.66 -19.61
N LEU A 50 -32.21 23.23 -20.22
CA LEU A 50 -31.83 24.63 -20.02
C LEU A 50 -32.33 25.55 -21.13
N ASP A 51 -32.65 26.79 -20.75
CA ASP A 51 -32.90 27.85 -21.73
C ASP A 51 -31.64 28.14 -22.57
N PRO A 52 -31.78 28.61 -23.82
CA PRO A 52 -30.64 28.82 -24.72
C PRO A 52 -29.52 29.70 -24.15
N ALA A 53 -29.85 30.71 -23.34
CA ALA A 53 -28.87 31.60 -22.71
C ALA A 53 -28.02 30.86 -21.66
N HIS A 54 -28.64 30.09 -20.77
CA HIS A 54 -27.97 29.29 -19.75
C HIS A 54 -27.16 28.16 -20.39
N PHE A 55 -27.73 27.50 -21.40
CA PHE A 55 -27.04 26.48 -22.17
C PHE A 55 -25.74 27.01 -22.78
N GLN A 56 -25.77 28.22 -23.39
CA GLN A 56 -24.60 28.85 -24.00
C GLN A 56 -23.42 29.08 -23.03
N LEU A 57 -23.69 29.39 -21.77
CA LEU A 57 -22.65 29.54 -20.75
C LEU A 57 -22.15 28.17 -20.27
N ILE A 58 -23.09 27.26 -19.96
CA ILE A 58 -22.78 25.97 -19.36
C ILE A 58 -22.03 25.03 -20.32
N TRP A 59 -22.35 25.03 -21.62
CA TRP A 59 -21.59 24.18 -22.57
C TRP A 59 -20.12 24.62 -22.68
N LYS A 60 -19.83 25.94 -22.65
CA LYS A 60 -18.45 26.45 -22.64
C LYS A 60 -17.73 25.99 -21.38
N MET A 61 -18.40 26.05 -20.23
CA MET A 61 -17.84 25.60 -18.95
C MET A 61 -17.57 24.09 -18.96
N ARG A 62 -18.43 23.27 -19.55
CA ARG A 62 -18.19 21.83 -19.71
C ARG A 62 -16.98 21.54 -20.58
N LEU A 63 -16.83 22.25 -21.69
CA LEU A 63 -15.68 22.10 -22.58
C LEU A 63 -14.38 22.47 -21.85
N ILE A 64 -14.36 23.59 -21.14
CA ILE A 64 -13.21 24.02 -20.32
C ILE A 64 -12.91 22.98 -19.23
N THR A 65 -13.92 22.53 -18.49
CA THR A 65 -13.78 21.54 -17.42
C THR A 65 -13.22 20.22 -17.98
N GLY A 66 -13.77 19.72 -19.09
CA GLY A 66 -13.25 18.54 -19.77
C GLY A 66 -11.80 18.71 -20.20
N ALA A 67 -11.44 19.85 -20.78
CA ALA A 67 -10.06 20.14 -21.18
C ALA A 67 -9.10 20.21 -19.97
N MET A 68 -9.52 20.78 -18.84
CA MET A 68 -8.73 20.85 -17.61
C MET A 68 -8.55 19.48 -16.93
N LEU A 69 -9.48 18.54 -17.13
CA LEU A 69 -9.36 17.17 -16.62
C LEU A 69 -8.40 16.30 -17.45
N THR A 70 -8.27 16.56 -18.76
CA THR A 70 -7.44 15.73 -19.65
C THR A 70 -5.98 15.58 -19.19
N PRO A 71 -5.26 16.61 -18.71
CA PRO A 71 -3.89 16.48 -18.19
C PRO A 71 -3.76 15.57 -16.96
N LEU A 72 -4.84 15.31 -16.22
CA LEU A 72 -4.80 14.40 -15.06
C LEU A 72 -4.59 12.93 -15.47
N LEU A 73 -4.95 12.55 -16.70
CA LEU A 73 -4.72 11.20 -17.22
C LEU A 73 -3.22 10.88 -17.37
N PRO A 74 -2.39 11.64 -18.11
CA PRO A 74 -0.95 11.40 -18.15
C PRO A 74 -0.27 11.63 -16.80
N LEU A 75 -0.70 12.63 -16.01
CA LEU A 75 -0.13 12.93 -14.69
C LEU A 75 -0.29 11.77 -13.70
N SER A 76 -1.37 10.99 -13.83
CA SER A 76 -1.59 9.80 -13.01
C SER A 76 -0.52 8.71 -13.17
N TYR A 77 0.20 8.65 -14.29
CA TYR A 77 1.32 7.72 -14.46
C TYR A 77 2.52 8.13 -13.61
N LEU A 78 2.76 9.43 -13.51
CA LEU A 78 3.79 10.00 -12.64
C LEU A 78 3.45 9.83 -11.16
N CYS A 79 2.17 9.70 -10.83
CA CYS A 79 1.73 9.43 -9.46
C CYS A 79 2.24 8.09 -8.91
N LYS A 80 2.54 7.08 -9.76
CA LYS A 80 3.14 5.81 -9.33
C LYS A 80 4.48 5.99 -8.63
N LEU A 81 5.22 7.04 -9.00
CA LEU A 81 6.58 7.28 -8.54
C LEU A 81 6.63 8.11 -7.26
N ASN A 82 5.60 8.91 -6.98
CA ASN A 82 5.63 9.81 -5.82
C ASN A 82 4.24 10.20 -5.32
N ARG A 83 4.02 9.95 -4.03
CA ARG A 83 2.80 10.27 -3.27
C ARG A 83 2.36 11.73 -3.41
N ARG A 84 3.30 12.68 -3.50
CA ARG A 84 2.98 14.11 -3.58
C ARG A 84 2.18 14.44 -4.84
N TRP A 85 2.54 13.84 -5.99
CA TRP A 85 1.81 14.04 -7.25
C TRP A 85 0.40 13.47 -7.19
N MET A 86 0.20 12.31 -6.54
CA MET A 86 -1.13 11.73 -6.35
C MET A 86 -2.04 12.65 -5.53
N VAL A 87 -1.53 13.18 -4.41
CA VAL A 87 -2.29 14.11 -3.56
C VAL A 87 -2.58 15.42 -4.30
N ALA A 88 -1.59 15.98 -5.00
CA ALA A 88 -1.76 17.19 -5.79
C ALA A 88 -2.82 17.00 -6.89
N SER A 89 -2.79 15.87 -7.60
CA SER A 89 -3.75 15.53 -8.66
C SER A 89 -5.18 15.40 -8.12
N LEU A 90 -5.33 14.81 -6.93
CA LEU A 90 -6.62 14.71 -6.24
C LEU A 90 -7.20 16.09 -5.88
N TYR A 91 -6.40 16.97 -5.30
CA TYR A 91 -6.86 18.32 -4.97
C TYR A 91 -7.08 19.19 -6.21
N PHE A 92 -6.30 18.98 -7.27
CA PHE A 92 -6.52 19.66 -8.55
C PHE A 92 -7.84 19.21 -9.20
N LEU A 93 -8.11 17.90 -9.23
CA LEU A 93 -9.41 17.34 -9.63
C LEU A 93 -10.55 17.99 -8.84
N LEU A 94 -10.41 18.02 -7.52
CA LEU A 94 -11.42 18.58 -6.62
C LEU A 94 -11.65 20.08 -6.90
N GLY A 95 -10.58 20.85 -7.08
CA GLY A 95 -10.67 22.27 -7.42
C GLY A 95 -11.39 22.52 -8.74
N ILE A 96 -11.11 21.75 -9.79
CA ILE A 96 -11.80 21.84 -11.09
C ILE A 96 -13.30 21.59 -10.92
N LEU A 97 -13.68 20.50 -10.25
CA LEU A 97 -15.08 20.09 -10.11
C LEU A 97 -15.88 21.03 -9.20
N LEU A 98 -15.28 21.52 -8.11
CA LEU A 98 -15.92 22.50 -7.23
C LEU A 98 -16.06 23.86 -7.91
N THR A 99 -15.09 24.27 -8.73
CA THR A 99 -15.21 25.50 -9.54
C THR A 99 -16.33 25.37 -10.55
N PHE A 100 -16.44 24.22 -11.24
CA PHE A 100 -17.57 23.93 -12.12
C PHE A 100 -18.91 24.02 -11.39
N ASN A 101 -19.01 23.45 -10.18
CA ASN A 101 -20.22 23.53 -9.36
C ASN A 101 -20.58 24.98 -9.00
N LEU A 102 -19.61 25.77 -8.53
CA LEU A 102 -19.79 27.17 -8.18
C LEU A 102 -20.29 27.99 -9.38
N VAL A 103 -19.63 27.86 -10.54
CA VAL A 103 -20.02 28.61 -11.75
C VAL A 103 -21.38 28.14 -12.26
N GLY A 104 -21.65 26.84 -12.16
CA GLY A 104 -22.96 26.26 -12.51
C GLY A 104 -24.08 26.86 -11.68
N LEU A 105 -23.93 26.92 -10.35
CA LEU A 105 -24.92 27.54 -9.46
C LEU A 105 -25.04 29.06 -9.68
N TRP A 106 -23.91 29.74 -9.89
CA TRP A 106 -23.87 31.17 -10.17
C TRP A 106 -24.62 31.55 -11.46
N SER A 107 -24.64 30.65 -12.46
CA SER A 107 -25.38 30.87 -13.71
C SER A 107 -26.89 31.05 -13.49
N PHE A 108 -27.45 30.60 -12.36
CA PHE A 108 -28.87 30.68 -12.04
C PHE A 108 -29.19 31.76 -10.99
N ARG A 109 -28.26 32.71 -10.75
CA ARG A 109 -28.48 33.81 -9.79
C ARG A 109 -29.64 34.74 -10.15
N ASP A 110 -30.11 34.69 -11.40
CA ASP A 110 -31.13 35.59 -11.95
C ASP A 110 -32.56 35.20 -11.51
N GLY A 111 -32.70 34.25 -10.57
CA GLY A 111 -33.97 33.81 -9.98
C GLY A 111 -34.62 32.62 -10.68
N THR A 112 -33.96 32.06 -11.70
CA THR A 112 -34.41 30.83 -12.37
C THR A 112 -34.26 29.62 -11.44
N PRO A 113 -35.23 28.68 -11.41
CA PRO A 113 -35.11 27.47 -10.60
C PRO A 113 -33.88 26.64 -11.00
N ILE A 114 -33.01 26.37 -10.03
CA ILE A 114 -31.80 25.59 -10.27
C ILE A 114 -32.17 24.12 -10.53
N PRO A 115 -31.74 23.51 -11.64
CA PRO A 115 -32.00 22.10 -11.87
C PRO A 115 -31.33 21.21 -10.82
N ILE A 116 -32.02 20.13 -10.42
CA ILE A 116 -31.58 19.22 -9.35
C ILE A 116 -30.16 18.68 -9.58
N GLY A 117 -29.77 18.45 -10.84
CA GLY A 117 -28.42 17.95 -11.17
C GLY A 117 -27.27 18.83 -10.64
N TYR A 118 -27.45 20.15 -10.62
CA TYR A 118 -26.43 21.09 -10.12
C TYR A 118 -26.40 21.15 -8.59
N ILE A 119 -27.57 21.07 -7.95
CA ILE A 119 -27.70 21.01 -6.49
C ILE A 119 -27.12 19.70 -5.96
N ALA A 120 -27.36 18.59 -6.67
CA ALA A 120 -26.95 17.26 -6.27
C ALA A 120 -25.45 16.98 -6.47
N PHE A 121 -24.77 17.82 -7.26
CA PHE A 121 -23.40 17.57 -7.71
C PHE A 121 -22.37 17.38 -6.59
N PRO A 122 -22.35 18.15 -5.49
CA PRO A 122 -21.38 17.93 -4.41
C PRO A 122 -21.55 16.56 -3.72
N TYR A 123 -22.79 16.07 -3.59
CA TYR A 123 -23.05 14.74 -3.03
C TYR A 123 -22.63 13.64 -3.99
N PHE A 124 -22.88 13.82 -5.29
CA PHE A 124 -22.38 12.93 -6.34
C PHE A 124 -20.85 12.88 -6.36
N LEU A 125 -20.18 14.01 -6.17
CA LEU A 125 -18.73 14.11 -6.07
C LEU A 125 -18.19 13.31 -4.87
N LEU A 126 -18.79 13.45 -3.68
CA LEU A 126 -18.43 12.64 -2.51
C LEU A 126 -18.64 11.14 -2.78
N ALA A 127 -19.75 10.77 -3.42
CA ALA A 127 -20.02 9.39 -3.80
C ALA A 127 -18.98 8.84 -4.79
N LEU A 128 -18.58 9.60 -5.81
CA LEU A 128 -17.55 9.21 -6.77
C LEU A 128 -16.17 9.04 -6.12
N LEU A 129 -15.82 9.93 -5.18
CA LEU A 129 -14.54 9.86 -4.46
C LEU A 129 -14.43 8.65 -3.53
N SER A 130 -15.54 7.95 -3.23
CA SER A 130 -15.53 6.70 -2.46
C SER A 130 -14.74 5.56 -3.14
N VAL A 131 -14.50 5.65 -4.45
CA VAL A 131 -13.73 4.64 -5.21
C VAL A 131 -12.25 4.58 -4.80
N LEU A 132 -11.72 5.62 -4.17
CA LEU A 132 -10.31 5.74 -3.82
C LEU A 132 -10.05 5.17 -2.41
N PRO A 133 -9.21 4.13 -2.26
CA PRO A 133 -8.96 3.48 -0.96
C PRO A 133 -8.04 4.35 -0.09
N LEU A 134 -8.61 5.37 0.54
CA LEU A 134 -7.89 6.36 1.34
C LEU A 134 -8.04 6.08 2.85
N PRO A 135 -7.05 6.45 3.68
CA PRO A 135 -7.21 6.45 5.13
C PRO A 135 -8.30 7.43 5.59
N VAL A 136 -8.87 7.17 6.77
CA VAL A 136 -9.91 8.00 7.39
C VAL A 136 -9.48 9.47 7.46
N LYS A 137 -8.24 9.76 7.88
CA LYS A 137 -7.72 11.15 7.94
C LYS A 137 -7.66 11.84 6.57
N SER A 138 -7.47 11.10 5.49
CA SER A 138 -7.49 11.68 4.14
C SER A 138 -8.92 11.89 3.65
N GLY A 139 -9.81 10.93 3.90
CA GLY A 139 -11.24 11.08 3.62
C GLY A 139 -11.87 12.28 4.36
N LEU A 140 -11.55 12.46 5.64
CA LEU A 140 -11.97 13.62 6.44
C LEU A 140 -11.51 14.96 5.83
N ARG A 141 -10.27 15.04 5.34
CA ARG A 141 -9.76 16.25 4.68
C ARG A 141 -10.51 16.57 3.40
N VAL A 142 -10.80 15.55 2.58
CA VAL A 142 -11.58 15.70 1.35
C VAL A 142 -13.01 16.18 1.68
N ALA A 143 -13.67 15.53 2.65
CA ALA A 143 -15.00 15.91 3.11
C ALA A 143 -15.04 17.36 3.62
N LEU A 144 -14.04 17.77 4.40
CA LEU A 144 -13.93 19.14 4.89
C LEU A 144 -13.78 20.15 3.75
N VAL A 145 -12.91 19.88 2.76
CA VAL A 145 -12.72 20.78 1.61
C VAL A 145 -14.01 20.92 0.79
N VAL A 146 -14.70 19.80 0.51
CA VAL A 146 -15.99 19.83 -0.19
C VAL A 146 -17.02 20.64 0.61
N THR A 147 -17.13 20.38 1.91
CA THR A 147 -18.10 21.05 2.77
C THR A 147 -17.85 22.56 2.83
N LEU A 148 -16.60 22.98 3.06
CA LEU A 148 -16.25 24.40 3.10
C LEU A 148 -16.46 25.08 1.75
N ALA A 149 -16.19 24.40 0.64
CA ALA A 149 -16.43 24.95 -0.69
C ALA A 149 -17.93 25.15 -0.94
N VAL A 150 -18.77 24.16 -0.61
CA VAL A 150 -20.23 24.25 -0.77
C VAL A 150 -20.79 25.39 0.09
N LEU A 151 -20.42 25.44 1.38
CA LEU A 151 -20.88 26.51 2.27
C LEU A 151 -20.39 27.89 1.82
N GLY A 152 -19.17 27.97 1.30
CA GLY A 152 -18.61 29.20 0.73
C GLY A 152 -19.38 29.65 -0.52
N THR A 153 -19.74 28.73 -1.41
CA THR A 153 -20.57 28.99 -2.57
C THR A 153 -21.96 29.48 -2.16
N ASP A 154 -22.60 28.82 -1.20
CA ASP A 154 -23.91 29.22 -0.70
C ASP A 154 -23.89 30.62 -0.08
N TYR A 155 -22.91 30.89 0.79
CA TYR A 155 -22.74 32.19 1.42
C TYR A 155 -22.50 33.32 0.40
N TRP A 156 -21.77 33.01 -0.67
CA TRP A 156 -21.46 33.98 -1.71
C TRP A 156 -22.67 34.27 -2.62
N LEU A 157 -23.49 33.25 -2.93
CA LEU A 157 -24.69 33.40 -3.76
C LEU A 157 -25.86 34.03 -2.99
N ASP A 158 -26.09 33.58 -1.75
CA ASP A 158 -27.12 34.11 -0.87
C ASP A 158 -26.64 34.10 0.60
N ARG A 159 -26.32 35.29 1.12
CA ARG A 159 -25.84 35.46 2.50
C ARG A 159 -26.85 34.99 3.56
N HIS A 160 -28.14 34.99 3.25
CA HIS A 160 -29.18 34.54 4.17
C HIS A 160 -29.39 33.02 4.14
N SER A 161 -28.83 32.32 3.14
CA SER A 161 -28.87 30.86 3.04
C SER A 161 -28.32 30.17 4.29
N LEU A 162 -27.29 30.75 4.93
CA LEU A 162 -26.68 30.23 6.16
C LEU A 162 -27.57 30.40 7.42
N GLN A 163 -28.63 31.20 7.34
CA GLN A 163 -29.51 31.49 8.49
C GLN A 163 -30.86 30.76 8.39
N ASN A 164 -31.06 29.98 7.32
CA ASN A 164 -32.30 29.29 7.02
C ASN A 164 -32.24 27.81 7.39
N GLY A 165 -33.39 27.17 7.61
CA GLY A 165 -33.50 25.72 7.89
C GLY A 165 -32.84 24.83 6.83
N ALA A 166 -32.71 25.32 5.58
CA ALA A 166 -32.04 24.63 4.49
C ALA A 166 -30.54 24.34 4.74
N LEU A 167 -29.88 25.12 5.61
CA LEU A 167 -28.49 24.85 5.99
C LEU A 167 -28.36 23.52 6.74
N LEU A 168 -29.30 23.23 7.65
CA LEU A 168 -29.29 21.98 8.42
C LEU A 168 -29.45 20.78 7.49
N ASP A 169 -30.38 20.84 6.53
CA ASP A 169 -30.59 19.77 5.55
C ASP A 169 -29.33 19.52 4.72
N ARG A 170 -28.69 20.59 4.24
CA ARG A 170 -27.46 20.51 3.44
C ARG A 170 -26.30 19.93 4.23
N LEU A 171 -26.07 20.41 5.45
CA LEU A 171 -25.03 19.89 6.33
C LEU A 171 -25.29 18.42 6.66
N TRP A 172 -26.54 18.05 6.95
CA TRP A 172 -26.92 16.67 7.22
C TRP A 172 -26.60 15.75 6.04
N LEU A 173 -26.97 16.14 4.82
CA LEU A 173 -26.64 15.38 3.61
C LEU A 173 -25.13 15.32 3.37
N LEU A 174 -24.40 16.42 3.51
CA LEU A 174 -22.94 16.43 3.36
C LEU A 174 -22.27 15.49 4.37
N ILE A 175 -22.73 15.49 5.62
CA ILE A 175 -22.24 14.57 6.66
C ILE A 175 -22.57 13.12 6.27
N CYS A 176 -23.80 12.82 5.87
CA CYS A 176 -24.21 11.47 5.48
C CYS A 176 -23.36 10.93 4.31
N PHE A 177 -23.22 11.71 3.24
CA PHE A 177 -22.39 11.32 2.09
C PHE A 177 -20.90 11.23 2.43
N SER A 178 -20.40 12.10 3.31
CA SER A 178 -19.01 12.04 3.77
C SER A 178 -18.74 10.80 4.62
N LEU A 179 -19.66 10.43 5.52
CA LEU A 179 -19.57 9.21 6.32
C LEU A 179 -19.66 7.96 5.44
N ALA A 180 -20.60 7.93 4.49
CA ALA A 180 -20.72 6.83 3.54
C ALA A 180 -19.45 6.68 2.69
N MET A 181 -18.90 7.79 2.18
CA MET A 181 -17.63 7.80 1.46
C MET A 181 -16.51 7.22 2.33
N ILE A 182 -16.29 7.74 3.53
CA ILE A 182 -15.21 7.30 4.43
C ILE A 182 -15.37 5.82 4.80
N TRP A 183 -16.60 5.35 5.03
CA TRP A 183 -16.90 3.95 5.31
C TRP A 183 -16.45 3.03 4.16
N VAL A 184 -16.84 3.37 2.92
CA VAL A 184 -16.46 2.61 1.72
C VAL A 184 -14.94 2.65 1.51
N GLN A 185 -14.30 3.81 1.66
CA GLN A 185 -12.85 3.94 1.52
C GLN A 185 -12.09 3.10 2.56
N ALA A 186 -12.53 3.12 3.81
CA ALA A 186 -11.94 2.32 4.89
C ALA A 186 -12.13 0.82 4.67
N GLY A 187 -13.30 0.39 4.19
CA GLY A 187 -13.56 -1.02 3.84
C GLY A 187 -12.66 -1.52 2.70
N GLN A 188 -12.47 -0.71 1.66
CA GLN A 188 -11.55 -1.05 0.56
C GLN A 188 -10.08 -1.07 1.00
N LEU A 189 -9.69 -0.12 1.86
CA LEU A 189 -8.33 -0.09 2.42
C LEU A 189 -8.05 -1.34 3.26
N ARG A 190 -9.03 -1.79 4.05
CA ARG A 190 -8.96 -3.05 4.81
C ARG A 190 -8.71 -4.24 3.89
N MET A 191 -9.56 -4.41 2.88
CA MET A 191 -9.44 -5.52 1.95
C MET A 191 -8.06 -5.52 1.27
N LEU A 192 -7.54 -4.35 0.91
CA LEU A 192 -6.22 -4.23 0.32
C LEU A 192 -5.09 -4.59 1.30
N LEU A 193 -5.21 -4.19 2.57
CA LEU A 193 -4.26 -4.55 3.63
C LEU A 193 -4.24 -6.05 3.88
N ASP A 194 -5.40 -6.69 3.95
CA ASP A 194 -5.53 -8.12 4.21
C ASP A 194 -4.94 -8.93 3.05
N LEU A 195 -5.32 -8.60 1.81
CA LEU A 195 -4.72 -9.19 0.59
C LEU A 195 -3.22 -8.99 0.53
N TYR A 196 -2.74 -7.79 0.88
CA TYR A 196 -1.31 -7.53 0.90
C TYR A 196 -0.59 -8.42 1.91
N ARG A 197 -1.10 -8.55 3.14
CA ARG A 197 -0.49 -9.41 4.17
C ARG A 197 -0.46 -10.87 3.77
N GLU A 198 -1.56 -11.39 3.24
CA GLU A 198 -1.64 -12.76 2.73
C GLU A 198 -0.68 -12.99 1.56
N SER A 199 -0.52 -11.99 0.68
CA SER A 199 0.37 -12.11 -0.48
C SER A 199 1.85 -11.87 -0.18
N THR A 200 2.22 -11.37 1.00
CA THR A 200 3.60 -10.96 1.34
C THR A 200 4.22 -11.73 2.49
N ARG A 201 3.44 -12.52 3.21
CA ARG A 201 3.94 -13.40 4.28
C ARG A 201 3.75 -14.86 3.93
N ASP A 202 4.67 -15.69 4.42
CA ASP A 202 4.51 -17.13 4.37
C ASP A 202 3.39 -17.56 5.33
N PRO A 203 2.42 -18.39 4.89
CA PRO A 203 1.27 -18.76 5.71
C PRO A 203 1.65 -19.61 6.93
N LEU A 204 2.72 -20.41 6.82
CA LEU A 204 3.20 -21.30 7.88
C LEU A 204 4.02 -20.53 8.92
N THR A 205 5.11 -19.91 8.48
CA THR A 205 6.11 -19.29 9.38
C THR A 205 5.79 -17.83 9.72
N ARG A 206 4.85 -17.19 9.01
CA ARG A 206 4.50 -15.76 9.13
C ARG A 206 5.63 -14.77 8.83
N LEU A 207 6.81 -15.26 8.44
CA LEU A 207 7.92 -14.45 7.93
C LEU A 207 7.54 -13.83 6.58
N MET A 208 8.34 -12.88 6.10
CA MET A 208 8.15 -12.37 4.74
C MET A 208 8.35 -13.51 3.74
N ASN A 209 7.64 -13.46 2.61
CA ASN A 209 7.95 -14.37 1.51
C ASN A 209 9.10 -13.83 0.65
N ARG A 210 9.64 -14.69 -0.22
CA ARG A 210 10.67 -14.33 -1.20
C ARG A 210 10.36 -13.03 -1.97
N ARG A 211 9.11 -12.81 -2.38
CA ARG A 211 8.72 -11.62 -3.16
C ARG A 211 8.88 -10.34 -2.37
N LEU A 212 8.40 -10.29 -1.13
CA LEU A 212 8.55 -9.10 -0.29
C LEU A 212 10.02 -8.88 0.10
N PHE A 213 10.76 -9.96 0.36
CA PHE A 213 12.18 -9.89 0.68
C PHE A 213 13.00 -9.18 -0.40
N LEU A 214 12.84 -9.56 -1.67
CA LEU A 214 13.58 -8.95 -2.78
C LEU A 214 13.33 -7.44 -2.90
N ARG A 215 12.10 -6.99 -2.63
CA ARG A 215 11.78 -5.55 -2.59
C ARG A 215 12.45 -4.82 -1.44
N GLN A 216 12.51 -5.44 -0.25
CA GLN A 216 13.21 -4.86 0.90
C GLN A 216 14.73 -4.81 0.64
N LEU A 217 15.29 -5.80 -0.03
CA LEU A 217 16.69 -5.82 -0.46
C LEU A 217 17.03 -4.65 -1.39
N GLU A 218 16.22 -4.41 -2.43
CA GLU A 218 16.36 -3.24 -3.30
C GLU A 218 16.30 -1.92 -2.52
N GLN A 219 15.37 -1.82 -1.56
CA GLN A 219 15.24 -0.62 -0.74
C GLN A 219 16.49 -0.39 0.13
N VAL A 220 16.93 -1.40 0.88
CA VAL A 220 18.13 -1.31 1.73
C VAL A 220 19.36 -0.96 0.92
N GLN A 221 19.54 -1.57 -0.25
CA GLN A 221 20.64 -1.23 -1.16
C GLN A 221 20.63 0.26 -1.55
N SER A 222 19.47 0.78 -1.93
CA SER A 222 19.32 2.20 -2.33
C SER A 222 19.58 3.19 -1.18
N GLU A 223 19.33 2.76 0.07
CA GLU A 223 19.54 3.55 1.28
C GLU A 223 20.96 3.41 1.83
N SER A 224 21.72 2.41 1.36
CA SER A 224 23.03 1.98 1.87
C SER A 224 24.20 2.96 1.62
N ARG A 225 23.93 4.25 1.37
CA ARG A 225 24.88 5.31 0.96
C ARG A 225 26.15 5.35 1.83
N ASN A 226 27.14 4.51 1.48
CA ASN A 226 28.43 4.25 2.14
C ASN A 226 28.45 3.32 3.37
N GLN A 227 27.37 2.61 3.69
CA GLN A 227 27.39 1.58 4.74
C GLN A 227 27.17 0.20 4.11
N PRO A 228 27.83 -0.86 4.58
CA PRO A 228 27.58 -2.21 4.10
C PRO A 228 26.24 -2.74 4.67
N PHE A 229 25.65 -3.68 3.97
CA PHE A 229 24.63 -4.57 4.52
C PHE A 229 25.10 -6.01 4.39
N THR A 230 24.55 -6.90 5.22
CA THR A 230 24.87 -8.33 5.14
C THR A 230 23.63 -9.13 4.79
N LEU A 231 23.78 -10.06 3.87
CA LEU A 231 22.79 -11.04 3.47
C LEU A 231 23.23 -12.42 3.98
N ILE A 232 22.31 -13.15 4.58
CA ILE A 232 22.55 -14.50 5.09
C ILE A 232 21.47 -15.42 4.53
N LEU A 233 21.87 -16.46 3.81
CA LEU A 233 21.00 -17.52 3.33
C LEU A 233 21.21 -18.76 4.21
N PHE A 234 20.13 -19.28 4.77
CA PHE A 234 20.08 -20.46 5.62
C PHE A 234 19.30 -21.56 4.93
N ASP A 235 19.70 -22.80 5.17
CA ASP A 235 18.97 -23.99 4.72
C ASP A 235 19.07 -25.10 5.77
N LEU A 236 17.94 -25.76 6.02
CA LEU A 236 17.84 -26.85 6.98
C LEU A 236 18.51 -28.13 6.47
N ASP A 237 19.44 -28.65 7.26
CA ASP A 237 20.20 -29.81 6.87
C ASP A 237 19.34 -31.07 6.84
N ARG A 238 19.30 -31.71 5.67
CA ARG A 238 18.60 -32.99 5.47
C ARG A 238 17.09 -32.92 5.81
N PHE A 239 16.45 -31.77 5.64
CA PHE A 239 15.04 -31.58 5.98
C PHE A 239 14.10 -32.56 5.26
N LYS A 240 14.40 -32.94 4.01
CA LYS A 240 13.67 -34.02 3.33
C LYS A 240 13.62 -35.32 4.14
N ARG A 241 14.72 -35.70 4.80
CA ARG A 241 14.78 -36.90 5.64
C ARG A 241 13.84 -36.79 6.85
N ILE A 242 13.71 -35.60 7.43
CA ILE A 242 12.76 -35.35 8.53
C ILE A 242 11.33 -35.59 8.05
N ASN A 243 10.96 -35.06 6.88
CA ASN A 243 9.65 -35.30 6.30
C ASN A 243 9.41 -36.78 5.98
N ASP A 244 10.42 -37.47 5.44
CA ASP A 244 10.32 -38.88 5.06
C ASP A 244 10.21 -39.80 6.29
N GLU A 245 10.90 -39.49 7.40
CA GLU A 245 10.92 -40.30 8.63
C GLU A 245 9.78 -39.96 9.60
N HIS A 246 9.34 -38.71 9.68
CA HIS A 246 8.40 -38.22 10.70
C HIS A 246 7.12 -37.58 10.13
N GLY A 247 7.01 -37.48 8.81
CA GLY A 247 5.87 -36.88 8.13
C GLY A 247 5.90 -35.35 8.07
N HIS A 248 5.09 -34.79 7.17
CA HIS A 248 5.07 -33.35 6.90
C HIS A 248 4.65 -32.48 8.08
N LEU A 249 3.81 -32.97 8.99
CA LEU A 249 3.40 -32.22 10.17
C LEU A 249 4.61 -31.91 11.08
N MET A 250 5.56 -32.84 11.19
CA MET A 250 6.79 -32.62 11.94
C MET A 250 7.71 -31.63 11.22
N GLY A 251 7.81 -31.73 9.89
CA GLY A 251 8.56 -30.76 9.09
C GLY A 251 8.02 -29.34 9.24
N ASP A 252 6.70 -29.18 9.26
CA ASP A 252 6.05 -27.89 9.47
C ASP A 252 6.37 -27.29 10.84
N GLU A 253 6.37 -28.10 11.90
CA GLU A 253 6.74 -27.66 13.25
C GLU A 253 8.21 -27.23 13.33
N VAL A 254 9.12 -27.98 12.68
CA VAL A 254 10.53 -27.60 12.56
C VAL A 254 10.67 -26.23 11.89
N LEU A 255 9.94 -25.98 10.80
CA LEU A 255 9.98 -24.70 10.09
C LEU A 255 9.46 -23.54 10.95
N VAL A 256 8.37 -23.76 11.69
CA VAL A 256 7.80 -22.77 12.62
C VAL A 256 8.77 -22.47 13.75
N ARG A 257 9.42 -23.49 14.31
CA ARG A 257 10.40 -23.30 15.39
C ARG A 257 11.61 -22.51 14.92
N VAL A 258 12.19 -22.86 13.77
CA VAL A 258 13.34 -22.14 13.17
C VAL A 258 12.98 -20.70 12.86
N ALA A 259 11.77 -20.45 12.34
CA ALA A 259 11.27 -19.10 12.10
C ALA A 259 11.15 -18.28 13.40
N THR A 260 10.73 -18.90 14.50
CA THR A 260 10.64 -18.25 15.82
C THR A 260 12.04 -17.91 16.34
N THR A 261 12.98 -18.86 16.28
CA THR A 261 14.38 -18.64 16.69
C THR A 261 15.06 -17.54 15.86
N LEU A 262 14.74 -17.45 14.56
CA LEU A 262 15.17 -16.34 13.71
C LEU A 262 14.69 -14.99 14.24
N VAL A 263 13.41 -14.87 14.59
CA VAL A 263 12.83 -13.61 15.12
C VAL A 263 13.51 -13.22 16.44
N ASP A 264 13.73 -14.18 17.34
CA ASP A 264 14.32 -13.92 18.66
C ASP A 264 15.78 -13.44 18.58
N ILE A 265 16.57 -14.02 17.67
CA ILE A 265 17.99 -13.69 17.52
C ILE A 265 18.20 -12.43 16.68
N PHE A 266 17.40 -12.29 15.62
CA PHE A 266 17.61 -11.22 14.66
C PHE A 266 16.92 -9.90 15.05
N GLY A 267 15.81 -9.98 15.78
CA GLY A 267 15.06 -8.83 16.25
C GLY A 267 14.36 -8.04 15.13
N PRO A 268 13.72 -6.91 15.48
CA PRO A 268 12.85 -6.16 14.57
C PRO A 268 13.58 -5.38 13.47
N ASP A 269 14.89 -5.11 13.65
CA ASP A 269 15.69 -4.32 12.70
C ASP A 269 16.18 -5.16 11.51
N ALA A 270 16.08 -6.48 11.60
CA ALA A 270 16.42 -7.40 10.52
C ALA A 270 15.21 -7.69 9.63
N THR A 271 15.47 -7.84 8.33
CA THR A 271 14.45 -8.35 7.40
C THR A 271 14.58 -9.86 7.31
N LEU A 272 13.53 -10.57 7.75
CA LEU A 272 13.49 -12.04 7.84
C LEU A 272 12.47 -12.59 6.85
N ALA A 273 12.87 -13.58 6.05
CA ALA A 273 12.00 -14.19 5.07
C ALA A 273 12.19 -15.71 4.95
N ARG A 274 11.11 -16.40 4.59
CA ARG A 274 11.18 -17.76 4.04
C ARG A 274 11.38 -17.64 2.52
N TYR A 275 12.58 -18.01 2.06
CA TYR A 275 13.01 -17.83 0.67
C TYR A 275 12.55 -18.98 -0.22
N GLY A 276 12.54 -20.19 0.33
CA GLY A 276 12.15 -21.43 -0.35
C GLY A 276 11.41 -22.39 0.58
N GLY A 277 11.39 -23.68 0.25
CA GLY A 277 10.71 -24.70 1.05
C GLY A 277 11.32 -24.85 2.45
N GLU A 278 12.64 -25.02 2.51
CA GLU A 278 13.44 -25.21 3.72
C GLU A 278 14.50 -24.12 3.91
N GLU A 279 14.41 -23.07 3.09
CA GLU A 279 15.38 -21.99 3.01
C GLU A 279 14.86 -20.71 3.66
N PHE A 280 15.68 -20.10 4.49
CA PHE A 280 15.41 -18.82 5.13
C PHE A 280 16.47 -17.80 4.73
N ILE A 281 16.10 -16.54 4.62
CA ILE A 281 17.03 -15.48 4.25
C ILE A 281 16.87 -14.29 5.19
N VAL A 282 18.01 -13.71 5.56
CA VAL A 282 18.11 -12.59 6.50
C VAL A 282 18.89 -11.47 5.84
N LEU A 283 18.34 -10.26 5.92
CA LEU A 283 19.02 -9.04 5.50
C LEU A 283 19.22 -8.12 6.71
N LEU A 284 20.48 -7.73 6.90
CA LEU A 284 20.96 -6.88 7.99
C LEU A 284 21.46 -5.55 7.43
N PRO A 285 20.66 -4.48 7.53
CA PRO A 285 21.11 -3.14 7.17
C PRO A 285 22.31 -2.72 8.02
N HIS A 286 23.20 -1.90 7.46
CA HIS A 286 24.28 -1.24 8.21
C HIS A 286 25.21 -2.21 8.96
N THR A 287 25.33 -3.45 8.47
CA THR A 287 26.02 -4.54 9.15
C THR A 287 27.15 -5.07 8.26
N PRO A 288 28.41 -5.06 8.74
CA PRO A 288 29.55 -5.62 8.02
C PRO A 288 29.59 -7.15 8.11
N LEU A 289 30.32 -7.78 7.19
CA LEU A 289 30.41 -9.24 7.03
C LEU A 289 30.67 -9.99 8.34
N GLU A 290 31.67 -9.55 9.11
CA GLU A 290 32.10 -10.20 10.36
C GLU A 290 30.97 -10.24 11.41
N GLN A 291 30.18 -9.17 11.51
CA GLN A 291 29.03 -9.14 12.41
C GLN A 291 27.90 -10.04 11.91
N GLY A 292 27.67 -10.09 10.60
CA GLY A 292 26.73 -11.04 9.99
C GLY A 292 27.11 -12.50 10.26
N LEU A 293 28.39 -12.85 10.11
CA LEU A 293 28.91 -14.19 10.43
C LEU A 293 28.66 -14.56 11.90
N ARG A 294 28.95 -13.66 12.83
CA ARG A 294 28.67 -13.89 14.27
C ARG A 294 27.19 -14.16 14.54
N ARG A 295 26.30 -13.40 13.91
CA ARG A 295 24.84 -13.59 14.09
C ARG A 295 24.35 -14.88 13.44
N ALA A 296 24.88 -15.24 12.28
CA ALA A 296 24.59 -16.52 11.62
C ALA A 296 25.02 -17.70 12.50
N GLU A 297 26.21 -17.63 13.10
CA GLU A 297 26.72 -18.68 13.99
C GLU A 297 25.89 -18.77 15.28
N THR A 298 25.43 -17.62 15.80
CA THR A 298 24.52 -17.59 16.96
C THR A 298 23.21 -18.31 16.64
N LEU A 299 22.62 -18.08 15.47
CA LEU A 299 21.42 -18.82 15.03
C LEU A 299 21.69 -20.31 14.90
N ARG A 300 22.79 -20.68 14.23
CA ARG A 300 23.17 -22.08 14.02
C ARG A 300 23.23 -22.85 15.34
N LEU A 301 23.95 -22.31 16.32
CA LEU A 301 24.08 -22.88 17.65
C LEU A 301 22.74 -22.93 18.39
N ALA A 302 21.91 -21.91 18.27
CA ALA A 302 20.60 -21.87 18.91
C ALA A 302 19.63 -22.92 18.34
N VAL A 303 19.65 -23.14 17.02
CA VAL A 303 18.82 -24.16 16.36
C VAL A 303 19.31 -25.56 16.74
N GLU A 304 20.61 -25.80 16.73
CA GLU A 304 21.21 -27.08 17.13
C GLU A 304 20.92 -27.44 18.61
N SER A 305 20.91 -26.44 19.49
CA SER A 305 20.70 -26.63 20.94
C SER A 305 19.23 -26.66 21.38
N GLN A 306 18.29 -26.47 20.45
CA GLN A 306 16.86 -26.47 20.74
C GLN A 306 16.15 -27.58 19.96
N PRO A 307 16.00 -28.77 20.56
CA PRO A 307 15.21 -29.83 19.97
C PRO A 307 13.75 -29.41 19.76
N VAL A 308 13.12 -29.95 18.72
CA VAL A 308 11.71 -29.70 18.39
C VAL A 308 10.87 -30.86 18.91
N GLU A 309 9.89 -30.57 19.76
CA GLU A 309 8.95 -31.56 20.30
C GLU A 309 8.05 -32.11 19.19
N ASN A 310 7.81 -33.43 19.20
CA ASN A 310 6.92 -34.07 18.24
C ASN A 310 5.44 -33.84 18.59
N PRO A 311 4.63 -33.22 17.72
CA PRO A 311 3.22 -32.97 18.00
C PRO A 311 2.34 -34.23 18.07
N LEU A 312 2.84 -35.39 17.62
CA LEU A 312 2.08 -36.66 17.53
C LEU A 312 2.48 -37.73 18.55
N GLY A 313 3.44 -37.46 19.46
CA GLY A 313 3.86 -38.44 20.46
C GLY A 313 5.08 -38.02 21.28
N GLU A 314 5.63 -38.95 22.09
CA GLU A 314 6.85 -38.70 22.87
C GLU A 314 8.09 -38.75 21.98
N GLY A 315 8.88 -37.67 21.97
CA GLY A 315 10.16 -37.58 21.29
C GLY A 315 10.52 -36.16 20.88
N GLU A 316 11.81 -35.88 20.78
CA GLU A 316 12.36 -34.62 20.30
C GLU A 316 13.27 -34.88 19.09
N ILE A 317 13.28 -33.95 18.14
CA ILE A 317 14.17 -34.01 16.97
C ILE A 317 15.15 -32.86 17.03
N THR A 318 16.44 -33.19 17.00
CA THR A 318 17.50 -32.20 16.80
C THR A 318 17.64 -31.92 15.31
N VAL A 319 17.60 -30.63 14.97
CA VAL A 319 17.79 -30.15 13.60
C VAL A 319 19.01 -29.25 13.54
N THR A 320 19.72 -29.28 12.42
CA THR A 320 20.83 -28.37 12.15
C THR A 320 20.55 -27.59 10.89
N LEU A 321 21.26 -26.48 10.71
CA LEU A 321 21.19 -25.69 9.49
C LEU A 321 22.59 -25.25 9.07
N SER A 322 22.74 -25.02 7.78
CA SER A 322 23.93 -24.42 7.19
C SER A 322 23.61 -23.02 6.69
N ALA A 323 24.63 -22.16 6.62
CA ALA A 323 24.46 -20.78 6.19
C ALA A 323 25.54 -20.30 5.23
N GLY A 324 25.14 -19.53 4.22
CA GLY A 324 26.02 -18.72 3.37
C GLY A 324 25.85 -17.23 3.67
N VAL A 325 26.94 -16.52 3.92
CA VAL A 325 26.94 -15.10 4.31
C VAL A 325 27.69 -14.27 3.27
N VAL A 326 27.08 -13.18 2.83
CA VAL A 326 27.71 -12.24 1.88
C VAL A 326 27.46 -10.79 2.28
N GLN A 327 28.44 -9.94 2.01
CA GLN A 327 28.33 -8.50 2.23
C GLN A 327 27.95 -7.79 0.93
N GLY A 328 26.93 -6.96 0.99
CA GLY A 328 26.52 -6.08 -0.10
C GLY A 328 26.83 -4.61 0.18
N GLN A 329 26.84 -3.84 -0.90
CA GLN A 329 26.99 -2.39 -0.92
C GLN A 329 26.00 -1.76 -1.92
N HIS A 330 25.95 -0.43 -1.97
CA HIS A 330 25.04 0.31 -2.86
C HIS A 330 25.17 -0.13 -4.34
N ASP A 331 26.40 -0.34 -4.83
CA ASP A 331 26.66 -0.64 -6.25
C ASP A 331 26.69 -2.14 -6.58
N SER A 332 26.37 -3.00 -5.61
CA SER A 332 26.37 -4.44 -5.84
C SER A 332 25.27 -4.87 -6.82
N ASP A 333 25.53 -5.87 -7.65
CA ASP A 333 24.45 -6.54 -8.37
C ASP A 333 23.71 -7.48 -7.41
N LEU A 334 22.42 -7.23 -7.18
CA LEU A 334 21.59 -8.02 -6.27
C LEU A 334 21.48 -9.49 -6.69
N GLN A 335 21.47 -9.79 -7.99
CA GLN A 335 21.43 -11.17 -8.46
C GLN A 335 22.76 -11.87 -8.19
N ALA A 336 23.88 -11.19 -8.43
CA ALA A 336 25.20 -11.71 -8.11
C ALA A 336 25.36 -11.96 -6.61
N LEU A 337 24.89 -11.04 -5.75
CA LEU A 337 24.90 -11.23 -4.29
C LEU A 337 24.11 -12.46 -3.84
N LEU A 338 22.91 -12.66 -4.39
CA LEU A 338 22.10 -13.84 -4.07
C LEU A 338 22.81 -15.13 -4.50
N ASN A 339 23.43 -15.14 -5.68
CA ASN A 339 24.20 -16.29 -6.15
C ASN A 339 25.43 -16.56 -5.28
N GLN A 340 26.15 -15.51 -4.85
CA GLN A 340 27.28 -15.65 -3.92
C GLN A 340 26.86 -16.23 -2.56
N ALA A 341 25.70 -15.82 -2.04
CA ALA A 341 25.15 -16.40 -0.81
C ALA A 341 24.81 -17.89 -0.98
N ASP A 342 24.26 -18.27 -2.14
CA ASP A 342 23.94 -19.66 -2.49
C ASP A 342 25.21 -20.52 -2.66
N GLU A 343 26.23 -20.00 -3.33
CA GLU A 343 27.54 -20.66 -3.46
C GLU A 343 28.20 -20.90 -2.09
N ALA A 344 28.20 -19.88 -1.21
CA ALA A 344 28.71 -20.03 0.15
C ALA A 344 27.93 -21.08 0.95
N LEU A 345 26.60 -21.10 0.83
CA LEU A 345 25.75 -22.10 1.48
C LEU A 345 26.04 -23.50 0.93
N TYR A 346 26.23 -23.63 -0.39
CA TYR A 346 26.59 -24.87 -1.04
C TYR A 346 27.94 -25.41 -0.51
N ASP A 347 28.93 -24.55 -0.34
CA ASP A 347 30.22 -24.91 0.26
C ASP A 347 30.07 -25.33 1.73
N ALA A 348 29.19 -24.67 2.50
CA ALA A 348 28.88 -25.10 3.87
C ALA A 348 28.31 -26.53 3.90
N LYS A 349 27.39 -26.85 2.99
CA LYS A 349 26.81 -28.20 2.86
C LYS A 349 27.85 -29.25 2.42
N ARG A 350 28.81 -28.87 1.57
CA ARG A 350 29.92 -29.75 1.15
C ARG A 350 30.93 -29.98 2.26
N ASN A 351 31.18 -28.99 3.11
CA ASN A 351 32.12 -29.04 4.23
C ASN A 351 31.58 -29.77 5.47
N GLY A 352 30.53 -30.59 5.30
CA GLY A 352 30.00 -31.43 6.36
C GLY A 352 28.70 -30.95 6.99
N ARG A 353 28.11 -29.84 6.49
CA ARG A 353 26.87 -29.22 7.03
C ARG A 353 27.06 -28.65 8.44
N ASN A 354 25.98 -28.12 9.03
CA ASN A 354 25.98 -27.51 10.35
C ASN A 354 27.14 -26.50 10.53
N CYS A 355 27.31 -25.63 9.54
CA CYS A 355 28.36 -24.62 9.55
C CYS A 355 27.95 -23.38 8.76
N VAL A 356 28.64 -22.28 9.04
CA VAL A 356 28.48 -20.98 8.38
C VAL A 356 29.70 -20.73 7.49
N GLN A 357 29.48 -20.34 6.24
CA GLN A 357 30.53 -19.96 5.30
C GLN A 357 30.28 -18.54 4.79
N ALA A 358 31.36 -17.80 4.54
CA ALA A 358 31.31 -16.53 3.83
C ALA A 358 31.52 -16.77 2.33
N ALA A 359 30.89 -15.97 1.48
CA ALA A 359 31.26 -15.89 0.08
C ALA A 359 32.70 -15.38 -0.05
N ALA A 360 33.47 -16.00 -0.95
CA ALA A 360 34.89 -15.75 -1.15
C ALA A 360 35.20 -14.37 -1.77
#